data_AF-A0A947P4N4-F1
#
_entry.id   AF-A0A947P4N4-F1
#
_cell.length_a   1.000
_cell.length_b   1.000
_cell.length_c   1.000
_cell.angle_alpha   90.00
_cell.angle_beta   90.00
_cell.angle_gamma   90.00
#
_symmetry.space_group_name_H-M   'P 1'
#
loop_
_entity.id
_entity.type
_entity.pdbx_description
1 polymer ?
#
loop_
_entity_poly.entity_id
_entity_poly.type
_entity_poly.pdbx_seq_one_letter_code
_entity_poly.pdbx_strand_id
1 'polypeptide(L)'
;MNIYIDESGTFANPQKKAHSISTIASLIIPEIQLPDIEKEFLSLKKLWGIQEIEIKGSKLNENQVADVINLLLNYDTILELSVIDIGLHNDAEIDEHKNKQADKLFEHIDEERSPILAENTRLLQEKLRSLSNQLYVESCLIVECIWRALQTSTIYYSQKMPSELSSFNWIIDAKDKNLTKYEEYWLTIIAAYIQTKSIRDPLITLVEGDYSYFKKYYRKIPDYLQEHIQNSDQELHLDLTKIFRESLTFLNSKDNLGLQMADILTNTIRRALINNLQESGWRKLGELLINWKNISIHFIGLVESKRVNMRELPYHKILNSIHQKSRYPL
;
A
#
# COMPACT_ATOMS: atom_id res chain seq x y z
N MET A 1 -12.97 9.29 -1.56
CA MET A 1 -11.56 9.48 -1.14
C MET A 1 -10.58 9.23 -2.27
N ASN A 2 -9.41 9.89 -2.23
CA ASN A 2 -8.30 9.70 -3.16
C ASN A 2 -7.11 9.02 -2.46
N ILE A 3 -6.54 8.01 -3.11
CA ILE A 3 -5.51 7.13 -2.56
C ILE A 3 -4.31 7.15 -3.51
N TYR A 4 -3.26 7.85 -3.11
CA TYR A 4 -2.05 8.04 -3.90
C TYR A 4 -0.99 7.03 -3.47
N ILE A 5 -0.48 6.24 -4.41
CA ILE A 5 0.54 5.21 -4.16
C ILE A 5 1.83 5.60 -4.86
N ASP A 6 2.93 5.56 -4.11
CA ASP A 6 4.26 5.76 -4.65
C ASP A 6 5.31 4.89 -3.94
N GLU A 7 6.47 4.75 -4.57
CA GLU A 7 7.56 3.86 -4.19
C GLU A 7 8.89 4.60 -3.98
N SER A 8 9.68 4.14 -3.02
CA SER A 8 11.04 4.66 -2.83
C SER A 8 12.00 3.54 -2.49
N GLY A 9 13.16 3.53 -3.15
CA GLY A 9 14.20 2.52 -3.00
C GLY A 9 14.32 1.61 -4.21
N THR A 10 15.11 0.55 -4.05
CA THR A 10 15.29 -0.47 -5.08
C THR A 10 14.83 -1.80 -4.53
N PHE A 11 13.88 -2.44 -5.21
CA PHE A 11 13.39 -3.76 -4.81
C PHE A 11 14.30 -4.90 -5.29
N ALA A 12 15.42 -4.56 -5.94
CA ALA A 12 16.45 -5.52 -6.32
C ALA A 12 17.39 -5.78 -5.14
N ASN A 13 17.90 -7.00 -5.05
CA ASN A 13 18.89 -7.37 -4.05
C ASN A 13 20.19 -6.57 -4.25
N PRO A 14 20.69 -5.84 -3.22
CA PRO A 14 21.89 -5.04 -3.35
C PRO A 14 23.19 -5.85 -3.44
N GLN A 15 23.16 -7.18 -3.27
CA GLN A 15 24.28 -8.16 -3.31
C GLN A 15 25.40 -7.94 -2.27
N LYS A 16 25.71 -6.68 -1.91
CA LYS A 16 26.85 -6.27 -1.06
C LYS A 16 26.44 -5.45 0.17
N LYS A 17 25.19 -5.03 0.28
CA LYS A 17 24.70 -4.26 1.43
C LYS A 17 23.90 -5.17 2.36
N ALA A 18 24.28 -5.20 3.63
CA ALA A 18 23.54 -5.93 4.65
C ALA A 18 22.11 -5.42 4.84
N HIS A 19 21.89 -4.11 4.62
CA HIS A 19 20.60 -3.46 4.72
C HIS A 19 20.33 -2.58 3.51
N SER A 20 19.14 -2.69 2.94
CA SER A 20 18.64 -1.85 1.86
C SER A 20 17.13 -1.71 1.98
N ILE A 21 16.70 -0.51 2.35
CA ILE A 21 15.28 -0.24 2.59
C ILE A 21 14.60 0.19 1.30
N SER A 22 13.46 -0.47 1.06
CA SER A 22 12.51 -0.13 0.02
C SER A 22 11.12 -0.03 0.61
N THR A 23 10.33 0.90 0.12
CA THR A 23 9.07 1.29 0.73
C THR A 23 8.04 1.61 -0.34
N ILE A 24 6.80 1.18 -0.08
CA ILE A 24 5.60 1.66 -0.75
C ILE A 24 4.80 2.44 0.29
N ALA A 25 4.33 3.63 -0.09
CA ALA A 25 3.39 4.38 0.72
C ALA A 25 2.04 4.50 0.02
N SER A 26 0.99 4.62 0.82
CA SER A 26 -0.34 5.02 0.37
C SER A 26 -0.78 6.23 1.19
N LEU A 27 -0.88 7.38 0.52
CA LEU A 27 -1.43 8.61 1.10
C LEU A 27 -2.92 8.68 0.75
N ILE A 28 -3.76 8.68 1.78
CA ILE A 28 -5.21 8.69 1.66
C ILE A 28 -5.71 10.08 2.05
N ILE A 29 -6.37 10.75 1.10
CA ILE A 29 -6.90 12.11 1.24
C ILE A 29 -8.42 12.07 1.05
N PRO A 30 -9.23 12.58 2.01
CA PRO A 30 -10.66 12.77 1.80
C PRO A 30 -10.91 13.65 0.58
N GLU A 31 -11.83 13.23 -0.29
CA GLU A 31 -12.13 13.94 -1.54
C GLU A 31 -12.58 15.38 -1.26
N ILE A 32 -13.38 15.58 -0.21
CA ILE A 32 -13.86 16.91 0.18
C ILE A 32 -12.74 17.85 0.68
N GLN A 33 -11.60 17.32 1.13
CA GLN A 33 -10.46 18.11 1.65
C GLN A 33 -9.36 18.33 0.60
N LEU A 34 -9.37 17.59 -0.51
CA LEU A 34 -8.32 17.62 -1.51
C LEU A 34 -8.06 19.04 -2.09
N PRO A 35 -9.07 19.84 -2.47
CA PRO A 35 -8.82 21.16 -3.06
C PRO A 35 -8.06 22.12 -2.15
N ASP A 36 -8.35 22.10 -0.84
CA ASP A 36 -7.70 22.96 0.15
C ASP A 36 -6.26 22.51 0.41
N ILE A 37 -6.05 21.20 0.52
CA ILE A 37 -4.71 20.59 0.64
C ILE A 37 -3.83 20.96 -0.56
N GLU A 38 -4.35 20.82 -1.79
CA GLU A 38 -3.60 21.15 -3.01
C GLU A 38 -3.23 22.64 -3.06
N LYS A 39 -4.15 23.52 -2.67
CA LYS A 39 -3.91 24.97 -2.59
C LYS A 39 -2.84 25.32 -1.56
N GLU A 40 -2.87 24.72 -0.38
CA GLU A 40 -1.85 24.92 0.65
C GLU A 40 -0.50 24.36 0.21
N PHE A 41 -0.47 23.20 -0.44
CA PHE A 41 0.76 22.59 -0.91
C PHE A 41 1.41 23.45 -2.00
N LEU A 42 0.63 23.98 -2.95
CA LEU A 42 1.11 24.98 -3.92
C LEU A 42 1.66 26.24 -3.24
N SER A 43 1.09 26.65 -2.12
CA SER A 43 1.57 27.80 -1.35
C SER A 43 2.93 27.52 -0.70
N LEU A 44 3.13 26.30 -0.18
CA LEU A 44 4.45 25.83 0.29
C LEU A 44 5.49 25.82 -0.84
N LYS A 45 5.13 25.29 -2.02
CA LYS A 45 6.03 25.29 -3.19
C LYS A 45 6.51 26.70 -3.54
N LYS A 46 5.59 27.67 -3.56
CA LYS A 46 5.89 29.09 -3.80
C LYS A 46 6.79 29.66 -2.71
N LEU A 47 6.51 29.37 -1.43
CA LEU A 47 7.30 29.84 -0.29
C LEU A 47 8.75 29.34 -0.36
N TRP A 48 8.96 28.09 -0.78
CA TRP A 48 10.30 27.53 -0.98
C TRP A 48 11.00 28.02 -2.25
N GLY A 49 10.34 28.86 -3.07
CA GLY A 49 10.88 29.38 -4.32
C GLY A 49 10.98 28.33 -5.42
N ILE A 50 10.25 27.21 -5.33
CA ILE A 50 10.30 26.14 -6.32
C ILE A 50 9.37 26.48 -7.47
N GLN A 51 9.96 26.69 -8.65
CA GLN A 51 9.25 26.97 -9.90
C GLN A 51 9.01 25.71 -10.74
N GLU A 52 9.63 24.59 -10.35
CA GLU A 52 9.48 23.30 -11.03
C GLU A 52 8.05 22.78 -10.88
N ILE A 53 7.53 22.24 -11.99
CA ILE A 53 6.19 21.61 -12.02
C ILE A 53 6.15 20.43 -11.05
N GLU A 54 7.20 19.63 -11.03
CA GLU A 54 7.35 18.46 -10.17
C GLU A 54 8.40 18.69 -9.10
N ILE A 55 8.08 18.30 -7.87
CA ILE A 55 9.03 18.21 -6.77
C ILE A 55 9.29 16.75 -6.47
N LYS A 56 10.56 16.39 -6.33
CA LYS A 56 10.97 15.08 -5.82
C LYS A 56 11.31 15.17 -4.33
N GLY A 57 10.71 14.31 -3.52
CA GLY A 57 10.94 14.19 -2.07
C GLY A 57 12.40 13.95 -1.69
N SER A 58 13.17 13.32 -2.58
CA SER A 58 14.61 13.15 -2.41
C SER A 58 15.41 14.45 -2.43
N LYS A 59 14.85 15.56 -2.93
CA LYS A 59 15.48 16.88 -3.02
C LYS A 59 15.13 17.81 -1.87
N LEU A 60 14.12 17.46 -1.06
CA LEU A 60 13.66 18.32 0.04
C LEU A 60 14.56 18.20 1.27
N ASN A 61 14.83 19.33 1.91
CA ASN A 61 15.49 19.37 3.22
C ASN A 61 14.51 19.05 4.36
N GLU A 62 15.03 18.97 5.58
CA GLU A 62 14.26 18.65 6.79
C GLU A 62 13.07 19.59 7.01
N ASN A 63 13.26 20.89 6.85
CA ASN A 63 12.18 21.87 7.10
C ASN A 63 11.06 21.72 6.07
N GLN A 64 11.42 21.56 4.78
CA GLN A 64 10.44 21.37 3.71
C GLN A 64 9.65 20.07 3.88
N VAL A 65 10.30 18.99 4.28
CA VAL A 65 9.61 17.73 4.60
C VAL A 65 8.66 17.92 5.78
N ALA A 66 9.12 18.57 6.85
CA ALA A 66 8.30 18.82 8.04
C ALA A 66 7.08 19.71 7.72
N ASP A 67 7.23 20.71 6.85
CA ASP A 67 6.15 21.57 6.39
C ASP A 67 5.04 20.77 5.68
N VAL A 68 5.39 19.82 4.80
CA VAL A 68 4.40 18.93 4.14
C VAL A 68 3.68 18.06 5.15
N ILE A 69 4.41 17.47 6.10
CA ILE A 69 3.80 16.65 7.15
C ILE A 69 2.84 17.51 8.00
N ASN A 70 3.27 18.70 8.42
CA ASN A 70 2.42 19.61 9.21
C ASN A 70 1.17 20.04 8.44
N LEU A 71 1.29 20.31 7.13
CA LEU A 71 0.14 20.61 6.27
C LEU A 71 -0.85 19.45 6.31
N LEU A 72 -0.41 18.22 6.04
CA LEU A 72 -1.29 17.05 5.97
C LEU A 72 -1.94 16.72 7.33
N LEU A 73 -1.26 17.02 8.44
CA LEU A 73 -1.78 16.86 9.80
C LEU A 73 -2.92 17.82 10.15
N ASN A 74 -3.08 18.91 9.41
CA ASN A 74 -4.23 19.82 9.60
C ASN A 74 -5.54 19.25 9.03
N TYR A 75 -5.46 18.10 8.34
CA TYR A 75 -6.56 17.45 7.65
C TYR A 75 -6.72 16.00 8.13
N ASP A 76 -7.84 15.36 7.77
CA ASP A 76 -8.12 13.97 8.14
C ASP A 76 -7.39 12.96 7.23
N THR A 77 -6.15 13.28 6.85
CA THR A 77 -5.33 12.41 6.00
C THR A 77 -4.75 11.24 6.78
N ILE A 78 -4.53 10.15 6.06
CA ILE A 78 -3.93 8.91 6.58
C ILE A 78 -2.77 8.50 5.67
N LEU A 79 -1.71 7.99 6.27
CA LEU A 79 -0.59 7.37 5.57
C LEU A 79 -0.50 5.89 5.97
N GLU A 80 -0.40 5.01 4.98
CA GLU A 80 -0.05 3.60 5.15
C GLU A 80 1.31 3.32 4.54
N LEU A 81 2.09 2.45 5.20
CA LEU A 81 3.48 2.17 4.84
C LEU A 81 3.73 0.66 4.83
N SER A 82 4.18 0.14 3.68
CA SER A 82 4.72 -1.20 3.51
C SER A 82 6.21 -1.12 3.23
N VAL A 83 7.03 -1.73 4.08
CA VAL A 83 8.50 -1.61 4.06
C VAL A 83 9.12 -2.99 3.98
N ILE A 84 10.20 -3.11 3.21
CA ILE A 84 11.08 -4.29 3.22
C ILE A 84 12.52 -3.84 3.35
N ASP A 85 13.28 -4.59 4.15
CA ASP A 85 14.73 -4.57 4.07
C ASP A 85 15.18 -5.70 3.12
N ILE A 86 15.35 -5.34 1.85
CA ILE A 86 15.72 -6.31 0.81
C ILE A 86 17.15 -6.84 1.02
N GLY A 87 17.98 -6.14 1.80
CA GLY A 87 19.32 -6.60 2.17
C GLY A 87 19.32 -7.85 3.05
N LEU A 88 18.20 -8.15 3.72
CA LEU A 88 18.03 -9.33 4.57
C LEU A 88 17.63 -10.60 3.79
N HIS A 89 17.40 -10.46 2.49
CA HIS A 89 16.92 -11.52 1.60
C HIS A 89 18.00 -11.83 0.56
N ASN A 90 18.11 -13.08 0.12
CA ASN A 90 18.87 -13.45 -1.07
C ASN A 90 17.93 -13.80 -2.24
N ASP A 91 18.45 -13.81 -3.48
CA ASP A 91 17.63 -14.08 -4.66
C ASP A 91 16.99 -15.48 -4.64
N ALA A 92 17.70 -16.50 -4.14
CA ALA A 92 17.18 -17.86 -4.05
C ALA A 92 16.00 -17.96 -3.07
N GLU A 93 16.06 -17.26 -1.95
CA GLU A 93 14.96 -17.14 -0.97
C GLU A 93 13.73 -16.47 -1.60
N ILE A 94 13.94 -15.42 -2.41
CA ILE A 94 12.85 -14.72 -3.10
C ILE A 94 12.24 -15.63 -4.18
N ASP A 95 13.05 -16.34 -4.95
CA ASP A 95 12.58 -17.29 -5.96
C ASP A 95 11.81 -18.45 -5.32
N GLU A 96 12.28 -19.00 -4.19
CA GLU A 96 11.56 -20.02 -3.44
C GLU A 96 10.19 -19.52 -2.98
N HIS A 97 10.14 -18.32 -2.38
CA HIS A 97 8.87 -17.72 -1.95
C HIS A 97 7.93 -17.49 -3.15
N LYS A 98 8.43 -16.91 -4.26
CA LYS A 98 7.68 -16.68 -5.50
C LYS A 98 7.09 -17.96 -6.07
N ASN A 99 7.90 -19.01 -6.16
CA ASN A 99 7.48 -20.31 -6.66
C ASN A 99 6.43 -20.95 -5.74
N LYS A 100 6.63 -20.89 -4.41
CA LYS A 100 5.65 -21.38 -3.43
C LYS A 100 4.32 -20.64 -3.52
N GLN A 101 4.33 -19.32 -3.71
CA GLN A 101 3.09 -18.56 -3.91
C GLN A 101 2.41 -18.93 -5.24
N ALA A 102 3.18 -19.15 -6.30
CA ALA A 102 2.63 -19.64 -7.57
C ALA A 102 1.97 -21.01 -7.39
N ASP A 103 2.61 -21.96 -6.72
CA ASP A 103 2.04 -23.29 -6.47
C ASP A 103 0.73 -23.22 -5.67
N LYS A 104 0.67 -22.37 -4.65
CA LYS A 104 -0.53 -22.15 -3.83
C LYS A 104 -1.75 -21.65 -4.61
N LEU A 105 -1.57 -20.96 -5.73
CA LEU A 105 -2.70 -20.52 -6.55
C LEU A 105 -3.51 -21.69 -7.10
N PHE A 106 -2.88 -22.86 -7.30
CA PHE A 106 -3.51 -24.02 -7.93
C PHE A 106 -3.85 -25.15 -6.96
N GLU A 107 -3.37 -25.07 -5.71
CA GLU A 107 -3.45 -26.16 -4.70
C GLU A 107 -4.88 -26.69 -4.47
N HIS A 108 -5.92 -25.90 -4.74
CA HIS A 108 -7.33 -26.25 -4.51
C HIS A 108 -8.20 -26.20 -5.76
N ILE A 109 -7.61 -26.20 -6.96
CA ILE A 109 -8.38 -26.19 -8.21
C ILE A 109 -8.68 -27.62 -8.66
N ASP A 110 -9.97 -27.95 -8.72
CA ASP A 110 -10.46 -29.15 -9.39
C ASP A 110 -10.63 -28.85 -10.89
N GLU A 111 -9.69 -29.38 -11.69
CA GLU A 111 -9.65 -29.17 -13.13
C GLU A 111 -10.87 -29.73 -13.87
N GLU A 112 -11.43 -30.84 -13.38
CA GLU A 112 -12.57 -31.50 -14.01
C GLU A 112 -13.85 -30.68 -13.81
N ARG A 113 -13.98 -30.02 -12.66
CA ARG A 113 -15.13 -29.16 -12.34
C ARG A 113 -15.05 -27.78 -13.00
N SER A 114 -13.86 -27.25 -13.28
CA SER A 114 -13.71 -25.87 -13.76
C SER A 114 -12.50 -25.69 -14.69
N PRO A 115 -12.54 -26.20 -15.93
CA PRO A 115 -11.40 -26.18 -16.86
C PRO A 115 -10.95 -24.75 -17.24
N ILE A 116 -11.90 -23.81 -17.36
CA ILE A 116 -11.57 -22.40 -17.65
C ILE A 116 -10.84 -21.74 -16.48
N LEU A 117 -11.25 -22.05 -15.24
CA LEU A 117 -10.58 -21.53 -14.04
C LEU A 117 -9.18 -22.13 -13.91
N ALA A 118 -9.03 -23.43 -14.19
CA ALA A 118 -7.74 -24.11 -14.20
C ALA A 118 -6.78 -23.47 -15.21
N GLU A 119 -7.24 -23.23 -16.45
CA GLU A 119 -6.42 -22.60 -17.47
C GLU A 119 -6.02 -21.15 -17.10
N ASN A 120 -7.00 -20.34 -16.68
CA ASN A 120 -6.72 -18.96 -16.24
C ASN A 120 -5.74 -18.92 -15.06
N THR A 121 -5.82 -19.90 -14.16
CA THR A 121 -4.92 -19.98 -13.01
C THR A 121 -3.53 -20.42 -13.42
N ARG A 122 -3.38 -21.38 -14.34
CA ARG A 122 -2.07 -21.75 -14.91
C ARG A 122 -1.38 -20.57 -15.56
N LEU A 123 -2.11 -19.80 -16.37
CA LEU A 123 -1.59 -18.56 -16.96
C LEU A 123 -1.14 -17.56 -15.89
N LEU A 124 -1.85 -17.48 -14.75
CA LEU A 124 -1.45 -16.64 -13.63
C LEU A 124 -0.19 -17.15 -12.92
N GLN A 125 -0.06 -18.47 -12.75
CA GLN A 125 1.13 -19.10 -12.17
C GLN A 125 2.37 -18.83 -13.03
N GLU A 126 2.27 -19.05 -14.35
CA GLU A 126 3.36 -18.80 -15.30
C GLU A 126 3.78 -17.33 -15.28
N LYS A 127 2.80 -16.41 -15.30
CA LYS A 127 3.05 -14.98 -15.18
C LYS A 127 3.79 -14.66 -13.89
N LEU A 128 3.32 -15.16 -12.75
CA LEU A 128 3.95 -14.93 -11.46
C LEU A 128 5.39 -15.45 -11.42
N ARG A 129 5.65 -16.64 -11.94
CA ARG A 129 7.00 -17.24 -12.01
C ARG A 129 7.93 -16.45 -12.93
N SER A 130 7.41 -15.88 -14.01
CA SER A 130 8.19 -15.09 -14.97
C SER A 130 8.57 -13.69 -14.46
N LEU A 131 7.99 -13.22 -13.35
CA LEU A 131 8.39 -11.93 -12.76
C LEU A 131 9.84 -11.98 -12.29
N SER A 132 10.57 -10.90 -12.57
CA SER A 132 11.87 -10.67 -11.92
C SER A 132 11.67 -10.52 -10.41
N ASN A 133 12.69 -10.88 -9.63
CA ASN A 133 12.63 -10.78 -8.17
C ASN A 133 12.30 -9.35 -7.70
N GLN A 134 12.84 -8.34 -8.40
CA GLN A 134 12.52 -6.94 -8.12
C GLN A 134 11.01 -6.66 -8.24
N LEU A 135 10.42 -7.00 -9.38
CA LEU A 135 9.00 -6.74 -9.66
C LEU A 135 8.09 -7.57 -8.75
N TYR A 136 8.50 -8.79 -8.43
CA TYR A 136 7.78 -9.65 -7.50
C TYR A 136 7.75 -9.07 -6.08
N VAL A 137 8.90 -8.63 -5.57
CA VAL A 137 9.01 -8.00 -4.24
C VAL A 137 8.15 -6.73 -4.18
N GLU A 138 8.27 -5.87 -5.19
CA GLU A 138 7.47 -4.64 -5.31
C GLU A 138 5.97 -4.96 -5.29
N SER A 139 5.53 -5.96 -6.07
CA SER A 139 4.13 -6.42 -6.11
C SER A 139 3.63 -6.87 -4.72
N CYS A 140 4.45 -7.61 -3.96
CA CYS A 140 4.09 -8.02 -2.60
C CYS A 140 3.86 -6.80 -1.68
N LEU A 141 4.72 -5.79 -1.76
CA LEU A 141 4.61 -4.59 -0.93
C LEU A 141 3.37 -3.77 -1.30
N ILE A 142 3.08 -3.63 -2.59
CA ILE A 142 1.90 -2.87 -3.01
C ILE A 142 0.61 -3.59 -2.60
N VAL A 143 0.51 -4.92 -2.75
CA VAL A 143 -0.66 -5.69 -2.29
C VAL A 143 -0.90 -5.46 -0.80
N GLU A 144 0.14 -5.55 0.03
CA GLU A 144 0.00 -5.29 1.46
C GLU A 144 -0.36 -3.83 1.77
N CYS A 145 0.21 -2.88 1.02
CA CYS A 145 -0.09 -1.46 1.19
C CYS A 145 -1.56 -1.15 0.85
N ILE A 146 -2.06 -1.65 -0.29
CA ILE A 146 -3.46 -1.51 -0.73
C ILE A 146 -4.39 -2.14 0.30
N TRP A 147 -4.10 -3.36 0.74
CA TRP A 147 -4.94 -4.05 1.72
C TRP A 147 -5.07 -3.25 3.01
N ARG A 148 -3.96 -2.75 3.53
CA ARG A 148 -3.94 -1.91 4.74
C ARG A 148 -4.63 -0.58 4.51
N ALA A 149 -4.37 0.09 3.39
CA ALA A 149 -5.05 1.33 3.03
C ALA A 149 -6.56 1.15 3.02
N LEU A 150 -7.06 0.07 2.41
CA LEU A 150 -8.48 -0.27 2.42
C LEU A 150 -9.01 -0.52 3.84
N GLN A 151 -8.35 -1.38 4.62
CA GLN A 151 -8.76 -1.71 5.99
C GLN A 151 -8.79 -0.49 6.90
N THR A 152 -7.71 0.30 6.91
CA THR A 152 -7.56 1.45 7.78
C THR A 152 -8.50 2.58 7.38
N SER A 153 -8.56 2.94 6.09
CA SER A 153 -9.46 4.01 5.62
C SER A 153 -10.92 3.67 5.85
N THR A 154 -11.32 2.41 5.63
CA THR A 154 -12.70 1.94 5.84
C THR A 154 -13.10 2.08 7.31
N ILE A 155 -12.23 1.66 8.25
CA ILE A 155 -12.49 1.85 9.68
C ILE A 155 -12.49 3.33 10.05
N TYR A 156 -11.45 4.08 9.69
CA TYR A 156 -11.27 5.47 10.10
C TYR A 156 -12.39 6.38 9.61
N TYR A 157 -12.72 6.32 8.31
CA TYR A 157 -13.74 7.21 7.74
C TYR A 157 -15.16 6.76 8.06
N SER A 158 -15.42 5.50 8.41
CA SER A 158 -16.76 5.10 8.92
C SER A 158 -17.16 5.85 10.19
N GLN A 159 -16.20 6.35 10.96
CA GLN A 159 -16.44 7.07 12.20
C GLN A 159 -16.55 8.59 12.00
N LYS A 160 -15.81 9.14 11.01
CA LYS A 160 -15.63 10.60 10.86
C LYS A 160 -16.25 11.19 9.61
N MET A 161 -16.11 10.49 8.48
CA MET A 161 -16.50 11.00 7.16
C MET A 161 -17.09 9.86 6.30
N PRO A 162 -18.25 9.27 6.67
CA PRO A 162 -18.76 8.06 6.03
C PRO A 162 -18.95 8.18 4.52
N SER A 163 -19.26 9.38 4.02
CA SER A 163 -19.40 9.66 2.59
C SER A 163 -18.15 9.36 1.78
N GLU A 164 -16.97 9.42 2.39
CA GLU A 164 -15.69 9.08 1.74
C GLU A 164 -15.61 7.60 1.35
N LEU A 165 -16.38 6.72 2.01
CA LEU A 165 -16.48 5.29 1.69
C LEU A 165 -17.28 5.01 0.43
N SER A 166 -17.85 6.04 -0.21
CA SER A 166 -18.61 5.90 -1.46
C SER A 166 -17.73 5.74 -2.69
N SER A 167 -16.45 6.13 -2.64
CA SER A 167 -15.53 5.96 -3.77
C SER A 167 -14.09 5.82 -3.29
N PHE A 168 -13.37 4.87 -3.88
CA PHE A 168 -11.95 4.62 -3.68
C PHE A 168 -11.24 4.93 -4.99
N ASN A 169 -10.72 6.15 -5.12
CA ASN A 169 -9.96 6.55 -6.29
C ASN A 169 -8.49 6.20 -6.07
N TRP A 170 -7.98 5.17 -6.74
CA TRP A 170 -6.60 4.72 -6.66
C TRP A 170 -5.77 5.41 -7.75
N ILE A 171 -4.77 6.18 -7.32
CA ILE A 171 -3.87 6.92 -8.20
C ILE A 171 -2.45 6.41 -7.95
N ILE A 172 -1.83 5.86 -8.99
CA ILE A 172 -0.48 5.27 -8.92
C ILE A 172 0.45 6.08 -9.81
N ASP A 173 1.68 6.33 -9.34
CA ASP A 173 2.70 6.96 -10.19
C ASP A 173 3.05 6.05 -11.37
N ALA A 174 2.85 6.58 -12.58
CA ALA A 174 3.06 5.84 -13.82
C ALA A 174 4.56 5.76 -14.14
N LYS A 175 5.08 4.56 -14.43
CA LYS A 175 6.50 4.41 -14.81
C LYS A 175 6.79 4.94 -16.22
N ASP A 176 5.79 4.94 -17.10
CA ASP A 176 5.86 5.45 -18.46
C ASP A 176 4.52 6.11 -18.86
N LYS A 177 4.48 6.82 -19.99
CA LYS A 177 3.28 7.45 -20.54
C LYS A 177 2.19 6.45 -20.91
N ASN A 178 2.59 5.24 -21.30
CA ASN A 178 1.69 4.14 -21.59
C ASN A 178 1.82 3.10 -20.49
N LEU A 179 0.70 2.45 -20.16
CA LEU A 179 0.69 1.25 -19.34
C LEU A 179 1.69 0.24 -19.92
N THR A 180 2.69 -0.07 -19.12
CA THR A 180 3.65 -1.12 -19.40
C THR A 180 2.94 -2.48 -19.33
N LYS A 181 3.43 -3.47 -20.07
CA LYS A 181 2.96 -4.87 -19.93
C LYS A 181 3.05 -5.35 -18.47
N TYR A 182 4.02 -4.82 -17.73
CA TYR A 182 4.14 -5.10 -16.30
C TYR A 182 2.95 -4.55 -15.52
N GLU A 183 2.56 -3.30 -15.70
CA GLU A 183 1.40 -2.72 -15.01
C GLU A 183 0.11 -3.47 -15.36
N GLU A 184 -0.08 -3.91 -16.62
CA GLU A 184 -1.20 -4.78 -16.99
C GLU A 184 -1.18 -6.14 -16.26
N TYR A 185 -0.01 -6.77 -16.17
CA TYR A 185 0.15 -8.05 -15.45
C TYR A 185 -0.06 -7.89 -13.95
N TRP A 186 0.47 -6.80 -13.41
CA TRP A 186 0.34 -6.40 -12.02
C TRP A 186 -1.12 -6.23 -11.64
N LEU A 187 -1.96 -5.60 -12.45
CA LEU A 187 -3.41 -5.47 -12.21
C LEU A 187 -4.15 -6.80 -12.13
N THR A 188 -3.67 -7.80 -12.87
CA THR A 188 -4.26 -9.14 -12.88
C THR A 188 -3.86 -9.90 -11.62
N ILE A 189 -2.56 -9.82 -11.27
CA ILE A 189 -1.97 -10.51 -10.12
C ILE A 189 -2.49 -9.92 -8.80
N ILE A 190 -2.51 -8.59 -8.66
CA ILE A 190 -2.97 -7.91 -7.44
C ILE A 190 -4.42 -8.26 -7.12
N ALA A 191 -5.31 -8.27 -8.13
CA ALA A 191 -6.72 -8.61 -7.90
C ALA A 191 -6.87 -10.02 -7.30
N ALA A 192 -6.13 -11.01 -7.81
CA ALA A 192 -6.14 -12.37 -7.29
C ALA A 192 -5.57 -12.45 -5.86
N TYR A 193 -4.48 -11.73 -5.58
CA TYR A 193 -3.90 -11.70 -4.24
C TYR A 193 -4.80 -11.02 -3.22
N ILE A 194 -5.40 -9.87 -3.56
CA ILE A 194 -6.32 -9.16 -2.67
C ILE A 194 -7.55 -10.03 -2.36
N GLN A 195 -8.10 -10.72 -3.36
CA GLN A 195 -9.20 -11.65 -3.17
C GLN A 195 -8.82 -12.81 -2.24
N THR A 196 -7.64 -13.41 -2.42
CA THR A 196 -7.16 -14.49 -1.56
C THR A 196 -6.94 -14.00 -0.13
N LYS A 197 -6.39 -12.78 0.01
CA LYS A 197 -6.11 -12.16 1.31
C LYS A 197 -7.40 -11.88 2.07
N SER A 198 -8.46 -11.42 1.41
CA SER A 198 -9.74 -11.14 2.06
C SER A 198 -10.50 -12.38 2.52
N ILE A 199 -10.32 -13.51 1.84
CA ILE A 199 -10.87 -14.79 2.30
C ILE A 199 -10.17 -15.22 3.60
N ARG A 200 -8.84 -15.07 3.66
CA ARG A 200 -8.02 -15.49 4.80
C ARG A 200 -8.11 -14.53 5.99
N ASP A 201 -8.14 -13.23 5.72
CA ASP A 201 -8.18 -12.14 6.68
C ASP A 201 -9.26 -11.16 6.23
N PRO A 202 -10.55 -11.41 6.52
CA PRO A 202 -11.64 -10.54 6.11
C PRO A 202 -11.49 -9.12 6.67
N LEU A 203 -12.01 -8.12 5.94
CA LEU A 203 -12.03 -6.76 6.45
C LEU A 203 -12.78 -6.71 7.79
N ILE A 204 -12.12 -6.12 8.78
CA ILE A 204 -12.70 -5.87 10.09
C ILE A 204 -13.52 -4.57 10.00
N THR A 205 -14.73 -4.61 10.55
CA THR A 205 -15.60 -3.44 10.68
C THR A 205 -15.83 -3.13 12.16
N LEU A 206 -16.06 -1.86 12.46
CA LEU A 206 -16.54 -1.43 13.78
C LEU A 206 -18.05 -1.61 13.84
N VAL A 207 -18.58 -2.01 14.99
CA VAL A 207 -20.03 -2.19 15.14
C VAL A 207 -20.75 -0.84 15.06
N GLU A 208 -20.11 0.20 15.59
CA GLU A 208 -20.63 1.57 15.70
C GLU A 208 -20.34 2.42 14.45
N GLY A 209 -19.56 1.92 13.49
CA GLY A 209 -19.20 2.67 12.29
C GLY A 209 -20.36 2.83 11.30
N ASP A 210 -20.43 3.98 10.63
CA ASP A 210 -21.38 4.19 9.53
C ASP A 210 -20.77 3.71 8.20
N TYR A 211 -21.29 2.58 7.72
CA TYR A 211 -20.92 1.95 6.45
C TYR A 211 -21.99 2.12 5.37
N SER A 212 -22.97 3.01 5.55
CA SER A 212 -24.09 3.18 4.61
C SER A 212 -23.62 3.41 3.17
N TYR A 213 -22.58 4.23 2.97
CA TYR A 213 -21.96 4.51 1.68
C TYR A 213 -21.10 3.35 1.14
N PHE A 214 -20.60 2.48 2.01
CA PHE A 214 -19.78 1.32 1.65
C PHE A 214 -20.61 0.12 1.17
N LYS A 215 -21.91 0.09 1.49
CA LYS A 215 -22.82 -1.03 1.17
C LYS A 215 -22.85 -1.42 -0.31
N LYS A 216 -22.60 -0.46 -1.23
CA LYS A 216 -22.59 -0.72 -2.68
C LYS A 216 -21.49 -1.68 -3.17
N TYR A 217 -20.52 -1.97 -2.31
CA TYR A 217 -19.42 -2.90 -2.59
C TYR A 217 -19.72 -4.32 -2.13
N TYR A 218 -20.81 -4.56 -1.40
CA TYR A 218 -21.22 -5.92 -1.06
C TYR A 218 -22.04 -6.54 -2.20
N ARG A 219 -21.79 -7.82 -2.48
CA ARG A 219 -22.49 -8.61 -3.49
C ARG A 219 -22.85 -9.99 -2.94
N LYS A 220 -23.92 -10.58 -3.46
CA LYS A 220 -24.27 -11.96 -3.11
C LYS A 220 -23.13 -12.91 -3.49
N ILE A 221 -22.77 -13.81 -2.59
CA ILE A 221 -21.80 -14.87 -2.89
C ILE A 221 -22.38 -15.77 -4.00
N PRO A 222 -21.66 -15.98 -5.11
CA PRO A 222 -22.07 -16.93 -6.14
C PRO A 222 -22.26 -18.33 -5.54
N ASP A 223 -23.31 -19.03 -5.96
CA ASP A 223 -23.70 -20.31 -5.35
C ASP A 223 -22.55 -21.34 -5.37
N TYR A 224 -21.71 -21.34 -6.42
CA TYR A 224 -20.56 -22.23 -6.54
C TYR A 224 -19.41 -21.95 -5.55
N LEU A 225 -19.39 -20.80 -4.88
CA LEU A 225 -18.37 -20.45 -3.87
C LEU A 225 -18.84 -20.68 -2.43
N GLN A 226 -20.15 -20.90 -2.21
CA GLN A 226 -20.70 -21.05 -0.86
C GLN A 226 -20.09 -22.22 -0.09
N GLU A 227 -19.79 -23.33 -0.79
CA GLU A 227 -19.18 -24.53 -0.19
C GLU A 227 -17.72 -24.33 0.27
N HIS A 228 -17.05 -23.28 -0.20
CA HIS A 228 -15.63 -23.02 0.05
C HIS A 228 -15.38 -21.90 1.06
N ILE A 229 -16.43 -21.20 1.52
CA ILE A 229 -16.32 -20.12 2.50
C ILE A 229 -16.54 -20.70 3.89
N GLN A 230 -15.54 -20.56 4.77
CA GLN A 230 -15.55 -21.14 6.12
C GLN A 230 -16.67 -20.62 7.04
N ASN A 231 -17.37 -19.54 6.64
CA ASN A 231 -18.54 -18.98 7.32
C ASN A 231 -19.71 -18.88 6.32
N SER A 232 -20.43 -19.99 6.12
CA SER A 232 -21.55 -20.12 5.18
C SER A 232 -22.77 -19.25 5.50
N ASP A 233 -22.82 -18.63 6.68
CA ASP A 233 -23.93 -17.76 7.11
C ASP A 233 -23.86 -16.33 6.51
N GLN A 234 -22.75 -15.97 5.86
CA GLN A 234 -22.66 -14.70 5.13
C GLN A 234 -23.28 -14.85 3.74
N GLU A 235 -24.40 -14.17 3.48
CA GLU A 235 -25.00 -14.11 2.14
C GLU A 235 -24.24 -13.16 1.20
N LEU A 236 -23.50 -12.19 1.76
CA LEU A 236 -22.82 -11.12 1.05
C LEU A 236 -21.31 -11.18 1.25
N HIS A 237 -20.55 -10.99 0.17
CA HIS A 237 -19.12 -10.79 0.18
C HIS A 237 -18.76 -9.41 -0.35
N LEU A 238 -17.57 -8.94 0.01
CA LEU A 238 -17.04 -7.70 -0.50
C LEU A 238 -16.46 -7.89 -1.90
N ASP A 239 -16.91 -7.08 -2.85
CA ASP A 239 -16.36 -7.03 -4.20
C ASP A 239 -15.13 -6.12 -4.25
N LEU A 240 -13.98 -6.72 -3.91
CA LEU A 240 -12.69 -6.05 -3.92
C LEU A 240 -12.23 -5.69 -5.33
N THR A 241 -12.63 -6.48 -6.32
CA THR A 241 -12.35 -6.18 -7.72
C THR A 241 -13.03 -4.87 -8.10
N LYS A 242 -14.28 -4.65 -7.67
CA LYS A 242 -14.98 -3.38 -7.85
C LYS A 242 -14.29 -2.25 -7.09
N ILE A 243 -13.98 -2.42 -5.79
CA ILE A 243 -13.30 -1.38 -5.00
C ILE A 243 -12.00 -0.93 -5.67
N PHE A 244 -11.22 -1.87 -6.19
CA PHE A 244 -9.93 -1.57 -6.79
C PHE A 244 -10.03 -1.06 -8.22
N ARG A 245 -10.91 -1.63 -9.06
CA ARG A 245 -10.95 -1.32 -10.50
C ARG A 245 -11.96 -0.25 -10.90
N GLU A 246 -12.93 0.11 -10.05
CA GLU A 246 -13.95 1.13 -10.36
C GLU A 246 -13.32 2.50 -10.66
N SER A 247 -12.24 2.84 -9.94
CA SER A 247 -11.53 4.10 -10.12
C SER A 247 -10.03 3.87 -9.88
N LEU A 248 -9.33 3.40 -10.91
CA LEU A 248 -7.89 3.18 -10.88
C LEU A 248 -7.23 3.90 -12.05
N THR A 249 -6.22 4.71 -11.76
CA THR A 249 -5.54 5.51 -12.79
C THR A 249 -4.04 5.57 -12.52
N PHE A 250 -3.27 5.43 -13.60
CA PHE A 250 -1.83 5.66 -13.61
C PHE A 250 -1.62 7.10 -14.11
N LEU A 251 -1.04 7.95 -13.27
CA LEU A 251 -0.81 9.35 -13.59
C LEU A 251 0.67 9.68 -13.43
N ASN A 252 1.13 10.71 -14.15
CA ASN A 252 2.46 11.24 -13.93
C ASN A 252 2.43 12.22 -12.74
N SER A 253 3.35 12.04 -11.79
CA SER A 253 3.58 12.98 -10.68
C SER A 253 3.72 14.46 -11.09
N LYS A 254 4.16 14.78 -12.31
CA LYS A 254 4.22 16.17 -12.80
C LYS A 254 2.85 16.83 -12.84
N ASP A 255 1.82 16.06 -13.15
CA ASP A 255 0.47 16.57 -13.38
C ASP A 255 -0.45 16.31 -12.17
N ASN A 256 0.09 15.78 -11.07
CA ASN A 256 -0.70 15.40 -9.90
C ASN A 256 -0.01 15.74 -8.58
N LEU A 257 -0.58 16.70 -7.83
CA LEU A 257 -0.01 17.16 -6.55
C LEU A 257 -0.11 16.10 -5.45
N GLY A 258 -1.16 15.27 -5.47
CA GLY A 258 -1.30 14.14 -4.55
C GLY A 258 -0.16 13.13 -4.67
N LEU A 259 0.24 12.78 -5.90
CA LEU A 259 1.40 11.93 -6.16
C LEU A 259 2.71 12.58 -5.70
N GLN A 260 2.89 13.90 -5.89
CA GLN A 260 4.06 14.60 -5.35
C GLN A 260 4.13 14.52 -3.82
N MET A 261 3.00 14.70 -3.14
CA MET A 261 2.94 14.55 -1.68
C MET A 261 3.21 13.10 -1.25
N ALA A 262 2.68 12.10 -1.97
CA ALA A 262 2.98 10.69 -1.73
C ALA A 262 4.50 10.43 -1.88
N ASP A 263 5.14 10.87 -2.97
CA ASP A 263 6.59 10.74 -3.19
C ASP A 263 7.41 11.37 -2.07
N ILE A 264 6.99 12.54 -1.57
CA ILE A 264 7.63 13.19 -0.43
C ILE A 264 7.56 12.30 0.82
N LEU A 265 6.39 11.74 1.14
CA LEU A 265 6.22 10.89 2.32
C LEU A 265 6.95 9.55 2.19
N THR A 266 6.90 8.90 1.01
CA THR A 266 7.59 7.64 0.73
C THR A 266 9.11 7.82 0.83
N ASN A 267 9.65 8.91 0.27
CA ASN A 267 11.07 9.22 0.42
C ASN A 267 11.43 9.60 1.85
N THR A 268 10.53 10.27 2.59
CA THR A 268 10.77 10.67 3.98
C THR A 268 11.03 9.47 4.87
N ILE A 269 10.14 8.46 4.85
CA ILE A 269 10.34 7.26 5.68
C ILE A 269 11.60 6.52 5.27
N ARG A 270 11.85 6.34 3.97
CA ARG A 270 13.05 5.64 3.51
C ARG A 270 14.31 6.37 3.96
N ARG A 271 14.37 7.69 3.75
CA ARG A 271 15.53 8.52 4.15
C ARG A 271 15.73 8.49 5.66
N ALA A 272 14.66 8.50 6.46
CA ALA A 272 14.75 8.34 7.90
C ALA A 272 15.40 6.99 8.25
N LEU A 273 14.88 5.88 7.71
CA LEU A 273 15.35 4.52 8.01
C LEU A 273 16.80 4.25 7.56
N ILE A 274 17.28 4.93 6.51
CA ILE A 274 18.69 4.84 6.08
C ILE A 274 19.57 5.95 6.67
N ASN A 275 19.06 6.71 7.64
CA ASN A 275 19.77 7.79 8.34
C ASN A 275 20.25 8.96 7.45
N ASN A 276 19.50 9.26 6.38
CA ASN A 276 19.73 10.36 5.42
C ASN A 276 18.72 11.51 5.53
N LEU A 277 17.93 11.55 6.61
CA LEU A 277 17.06 12.67 6.97
C LEU A 277 17.05 12.79 8.49
N GLN A 278 17.31 13.99 9.00
CA GLN A 278 17.36 14.21 10.45
C GLN A 278 15.95 14.21 11.07
N GLU A 279 15.90 13.96 12.38
CA GLU A 279 14.64 13.88 13.14
C GLU A 279 13.74 15.10 12.96
N SER A 280 14.31 16.31 12.83
CA SER A 280 13.52 17.53 12.58
C SER A 280 12.59 17.41 11.37
N GLY A 281 12.98 16.65 10.34
CA GLY A 281 12.17 16.43 9.14
C GLY A 281 11.07 15.38 9.33
N TRP A 282 11.39 14.22 9.90
CA TRP A 282 10.45 13.08 9.95
C TRP A 282 9.73 12.88 11.28
N ARG A 283 10.07 13.63 12.34
CA ARG A 283 9.58 13.37 13.71
C ARG A 283 8.08 13.28 13.85
N LYS A 284 7.30 13.95 13.01
CA LYS A 284 5.83 13.97 13.07
C LYS A 284 5.17 13.01 12.09
N LEU A 285 5.95 12.29 11.27
CA LEU A 285 5.42 11.35 10.28
C LEU A 285 4.51 10.30 10.93
N GLY A 286 4.86 9.85 12.15
CA GLY A 286 4.05 8.90 12.91
C GLY A 286 2.62 9.38 13.13
N GLU A 287 2.42 10.68 13.30
CA GLU A 287 1.10 11.28 13.48
C GLU A 287 0.26 11.20 12.19
N LEU A 288 0.79 10.78 11.03
CA LEU A 288 -0.01 10.45 9.84
C LEU A 288 -0.45 8.97 9.78
N LEU A 289 0.14 8.12 10.62
CA LEU A 289 -0.09 6.67 10.63
C LEU A 289 -1.19 6.30 11.62
N ILE A 290 -1.98 5.28 11.28
CA ILE A 290 -2.89 4.62 12.23
C ILE A 290 -2.24 3.35 12.76
N ASN A 291 -2.21 3.22 14.08
CA ASN A 291 -1.71 2.08 14.82
C ASN A 291 -2.78 1.01 14.91
N TRP A 292 -2.73 0.03 14.01
CA TRP A 292 -3.62 -1.12 14.06
C TRP A 292 -2.90 -2.32 14.65
N LYS A 293 -3.43 -2.91 15.73
CA LYS A 293 -2.85 -4.10 16.41
C LYS A 293 -1.36 -3.94 16.76
N ASN A 294 -0.94 -2.76 17.24
CA ASN A 294 0.46 -2.40 17.52
C ASN A 294 1.36 -2.34 16.28
N ILE A 295 0.79 -2.12 15.08
CA ILE A 295 1.52 -2.02 13.81
C ILE A 295 1.12 -0.71 13.10
N SER A 296 2.04 0.25 13.12
CA SER A 296 1.93 1.53 12.38
C SER A 296 2.70 1.54 11.06
N ILE A 297 3.75 0.72 10.96
CA ILE A 297 4.53 0.49 9.72
C ILE A 297 4.57 -1.02 9.49
N HIS A 298 4.18 -1.47 8.30
CA HIS A 298 4.15 -2.89 7.98
C HIS A 298 5.48 -3.33 7.38
N PHE A 299 6.30 -4.03 8.17
CA PHE A 299 7.51 -4.67 7.67
C PHE A 299 7.19 -6.04 7.07
N ILE A 300 7.54 -6.22 5.80
CA ILE A 300 7.37 -7.48 5.08
C ILE A 300 8.67 -8.26 5.13
N GLY A 301 8.58 -9.51 5.56
CA GLY A 301 9.60 -10.53 5.34
C GLY A 301 9.03 -11.60 4.43
N LEU A 302 9.75 -11.95 3.36
CA LEU A 302 9.31 -12.98 2.42
C LEU A 302 9.72 -14.39 2.85
N VAL A 303 10.49 -14.52 3.94
CA VAL A 303 11.02 -15.79 4.42
C VAL A 303 10.68 -15.98 5.90
N GLU A 304 9.98 -17.06 6.22
CA GLU A 304 9.58 -17.40 7.60
C GLU A 304 10.77 -17.78 8.50
N SER A 305 11.88 -18.26 7.90
CA SER A 305 13.01 -18.86 8.62
C SER A 305 13.91 -17.84 9.34
N LYS A 306 13.71 -16.54 9.14
CA LYS A 306 14.46 -15.48 9.80
C LYS A 306 13.50 -14.52 10.50
N ARG A 307 13.02 -14.89 11.69
CA ARG A 307 12.43 -13.91 12.61
C ARG A 307 13.52 -12.94 13.06
N VAL A 308 13.71 -11.87 12.30
CA VAL A 308 14.67 -10.83 12.63
C VAL A 308 14.15 -10.08 13.85
N ASN A 309 14.96 -10.03 14.90
CA ASN A 309 14.64 -9.24 16.08
C ASN A 309 14.67 -7.76 15.70
N MET A 310 13.49 -7.11 15.64
CA MET A 310 13.37 -5.70 15.25
C MET A 310 14.26 -4.77 16.09
N ARG A 311 14.59 -5.14 17.34
CA ARG A 311 15.47 -4.34 18.22
C ARG A 311 16.93 -4.36 17.79
N GLU A 312 17.35 -5.35 17.01
CA GLU A 312 18.73 -5.50 16.52
C GLU A 312 18.96 -4.77 15.20
N LEU A 313 17.88 -4.30 14.55
CA LEU A 313 17.98 -3.56 13.29
C LEU A 313 18.57 -2.16 13.51
N PRO A 314 19.38 -1.66 12.57
CA PRO A 314 20.06 -0.37 12.72
C PRO A 314 19.10 0.82 12.82
N TYR A 315 17.87 0.66 12.34
CA TYR A 315 16.82 1.68 12.31
C TYR A 315 15.73 1.50 13.39
N HIS A 316 15.92 0.60 14.37
CA HIS A 316 14.88 0.33 15.38
C HIS A 316 14.47 1.58 16.18
N LYS A 317 15.42 2.48 16.48
CA LYS A 317 15.15 3.70 17.26
C LYS A 317 14.19 4.64 16.51
N ILE A 318 14.39 4.76 15.20
CA ILE A 318 13.55 5.55 14.32
C ILE A 318 12.13 4.95 14.28
N LEU A 319 12.03 3.63 14.10
CA LEU A 319 10.75 2.93 14.12
C LEU A 319 9.98 3.13 15.42
N ASN A 320 10.66 2.98 16.56
CA ASN A 320 10.04 3.20 17.86
C ASN A 320 9.56 4.65 18.03
N SER A 321 10.34 5.64 17.59
CA SER A 321 9.96 7.05 17.66
C SER A 321 8.71 7.36 16.81
N ILE A 322 8.67 6.82 15.59
CA ILE A 322 7.50 6.96 14.71
C ILE A 322 6.27 6.26 15.30
N HIS A 323 6.45 5.04 15.80
CA HIS A 323 5.37 4.24 16.38
C HIS A 323 4.74 4.93 17.61
N GLN A 324 5.55 5.51 18.50
CA GLN A 324 5.06 6.20 19.69
C GLN A 324 4.14 7.39 19.39
N LYS A 325 4.23 7.95 18.18
CA LYS A 325 3.40 9.09 17.74
C LYS A 325 2.24 8.70 16.83
N SER A 326 2.11 7.40 16.53
CA SER A 326 1.01 6.92 15.69
C SER A 326 -0.34 7.06 16.38
N ARG A 327 -1.35 7.46 15.61
CA ARG A 327 -2.73 7.61 16.08
C ARG A 327 -3.32 6.23 16.31
N TYR A 328 -4.15 6.05 17.32
CA TYR A 328 -4.98 4.84 17.42
C TYR A 328 -6.27 5.04 16.63
N PRO A 329 -6.86 3.98 16.05
CA PRO A 329 -8.26 4.02 15.65
C PRO A 329 -9.07 4.44 16.88
N LEU A 330 -9.97 5.42 16.70
CA LEU A 330 -10.90 5.81 17.75
C LEU A 330 -11.84 4.65 18.10
#